data_AF-A0A534MN16-F1
#
_entry.id   AF-A0A534MN16-F1
#
_cell.length_a   1.000
_cell.length_b   1.000
_cell.length_c   1.000
_cell.angle_alpha   90.00
_cell.angle_beta   90.00
_cell.angle_gamma   90.00
#
_symmetry.space_group_name_H-M   'P 1'
#
loop_
_entity.id
_entity.type
_entity.pdbx_description
1 polymer ?
#
loop_
_entity_poly.entity_id
_entity_poly.type
_entity_poly.pdbx_seq_one_letter_code
_entity_poly.pdbx_strand_id
1 'polypeptide(L)'
;MATQHYALYGNVVMPREYCPSCRQWALVVEGRLACCQMPTDLGSRQTKRMSQAPDIRRQPTEEEKRQILEGQQKHCLYCERTFGSAVIRKGKLTWLRVTWDHLVPFSYGQNNNAINFVAACQICNGIKGSLMFATIEEAQTYIVSLSEVLESTETTPSGDVTE
;
A
#
# COMPACT_ATOMS: atom_id res chain seq x y z
N MET A 1 -17.79 25.39 -23.32
CA MET A 1 -16.60 24.60 -23.70
C MET A 1 -16.06 23.94 -22.45
N ALA A 2 -15.58 22.70 -22.56
CA ALA A 2 -14.97 21.98 -21.43
C ALA A 2 -13.69 22.72 -21.01
N THR A 3 -13.69 23.33 -19.81
CA THR A 3 -12.51 24.03 -19.29
C THR A 3 -11.56 23.04 -18.61
N GLN A 4 -10.30 23.08 -19.02
CA GLN A 4 -9.19 22.42 -18.33
C GLN A 4 -9.15 22.83 -16.85
N HIS A 5 -8.87 21.88 -15.97
CA HIS A 5 -9.02 22.07 -14.53
C HIS A 5 -8.09 21.14 -13.75
N TYR A 6 -7.85 21.49 -12.49
CA TYR A 6 -7.31 20.59 -11.50
C TYR A 6 -8.42 19.67 -10.98
N ALA A 7 -8.29 18.38 -11.25
CA ALA A 7 -9.22 17.35 -10.81
C ALA A 7 -8.88 16.91 -9.38
N LEU A 8 -9.87 17.02 -8.48
CA LEU A 8 -9.75 16.59 -7.09
C LEU A 8 -10.28 15.16 -6.95
N TYR A 9 -9.41 14.22 -6.64
CA TYR A 9 -9.73 12.83 -6.34
C TYR A 9 -9.46 12.58 -4.86
N GLY A 10 -10.51 12.68 -4.03
CA GLY A 10 -10.32 12.72 -2.59
C GLY A 10 -9.47 13.93 -2.17
N ASN A 11 -8.30 13.66 -1.56
CA ASN A 11 -7.29 14.67 -1.19
C ASN A 11 -6.18 14.83 -2.23
N VAL A 12 -6.21 14.07 -3.33
CA VAL A 12 -5.23 14.15 -4.42
C VAL A 12 -5.69 15.18 -5.45
N VAL A 13 -4.78 16.07 -5.84
CA VAL A 13 -5.01 17.08 -6.87
C VAL A 13 -4.17 16.71 -8.09
N MET A 14 -4.81 16.49 -9.23
CA MET A 14 -4.11 16.22 -10.49
C MET A 14 -4.59 17.16 -11.60
N PRO A 15 -3.68 17.77 -12.35
CA PRO A 15 -4.05 18.55 -13.54
C PRO A 15 -4.68 17.65 -14.61
N ARG A 16 -5.77 18.11 -15.23
CA ARG A 16 -6.49 17.36 -16.27
C ARG A 16 -7.00 18.28 -17.37
N GLU A 17 -6.82 17.85 -18.61
CA GLU A 17 -7.21 18.59 -19.82
C GLU A 17 -7.91 17.68 -20.83
N TYR A 18 -8.77 18.26 -21.65
CA TYR A 18 -9.41 17.55 -22.74
C TYR A 18 -8.46 17.46 -23.94
N CYS A 19 -7.99 16.25 -24.26
CA CYS A 19 -7.09 16.05 -25.38
C CYS A 19 -7.83 16.21 -26.71
N PRO A 20 -7.44 17.14 -27.59
CA PRO A 20 -8.09 17.32 -28.89
C PRO A 20 -7.84 16.15 -29.83
N SER A 21 -6.68 15.49 -29.71
CA SER A 21 -6.30 14.34 -30.55
C SER A 21 -7.07 13.08 -30.16
N CYS A 22 -7.10 12.74 -28.88
CA CYS A 22 -7.73 11.52 -28.38
C CYS A 22 -9.23 11.68 -28.09
N ARG A 23 -9.75 12.92 -28.13
CA ARG A 23 -11.14 13.28 -27.83
C ARG A 23 -11.62 12.77 -26.45
N GLN A 24 -10.69 12.73 -25.50
CA GLN A 24 -10.92 12.27 -24.14
C GLN A 24 -10.18 13.15 -23.14
N TRP A 25 -10.67 13.16 -21.91
CA TRP A 25 -10.02 13.84 -20.80
C TRP A 25 -8.81 13.05 -20.30
N ALA A 26 -7.63 13.65 -20.38
CA ALA A 26 -6.35 13.05 -19.97
C ALA A 26 -5.72 13.83 -18.80
N LEU A 27 -5.02 13.11 -17.93
CA LEU A 27 -4.18 13.72 -16.89
C LEU A 27 -2.97 14.40 -17.53
N VAL A 28 -2.48 15.46 -16.88
CA VAL A 28 -1.20 16.09 -17.25
C VAL A 28 -0.10 15.53 -16.34
N VAL A 29 0.92 14.93 -16.92
CA VAL A 29 2.09 14.38 -16.22
C VAL A 29 3.31 15.06 -16.81
N GLU A 30 4.09 15.73 -15.97
CA GLU A 30 5.32 16.44 -16.39
C GLU A 30 5.11 17.41 -17.57
N GLY A 31 3.99 18.15 -17.57
CA GLY A 31 3.65 19.10 -18.64
C GLY A 31 3.21 18.44 -19.96
N ARG A 32 2.82 17.17 -19.94
CA ARG A 32 2.33 16.43 -21.12
C ARG A 32 1.03 15.69 -20.83
N LEU A 33 0.18 15.53 -21.84
CA LEU A 33 -1.02 14.70 -21.73
C LEU A 33 -0.64 13.22 -21.66
N ALA A 34 -1.06 12.52 -20.61
CA ALA A 34 -0.72 11.11 -20.37
C ALA A 34 -1.18 10.16 -21.49
N CYS A 35 -2.20 10.54 -22.28
CA CYS A 35 -2.74 9.70 -23.35
C CYS A 35 -1.88 9.67 -24.62
N CYS A 36 -1.34 10.81 -25.05
CA CYS A 36 -0.66 10.95 -26.34
C CYS A 36 0.68 11.69 -26.25
N GLN A 37 1.12 12.05 -25.05
CA GLN A 37 2.36 12.77 -24.77
C GLN A 37 2.43 14.18 -25.36
N MET A 38 1.30 14.72 -25.84
CA MET A 38 1.23 16.08 -26.35
C MET A 38 1.57 17.08 -25.22
N PRO A 39 2.50 18.02 -25.44
CA PRO A 39 2.82 19.05 -24.46
C PRO A 39 1.61 19.93 -24.15
N THR A 40 1.50 20.38 -22.90
CA THR A 40 0.48 21.33 -22.45
C THR A 40 0.98 22.18 -21.28
N ASP A 41 0.46 23.38 -21.15
CA ASP A 41 0.72 24.30 -20.03
C ASP A 41 -0.45 24.41 -19.02
N LEU A 42 -1.56 23.66 -19.22
CA LEU A 42 -2.84 23.69 -18.49
C LEU A 42 -3.50 25.07 -18.29
N GLY A 43 -2.77 26.19 -18.19
CA GLY A 43 -3.24 27.58 -18.21
C GLY A 43 -4.41 27.98 -17.28
N SER A 44 -4.88 27.11 -16.39
CA SER A 44 -6.14 27.24 -15.66
C SER A 44 -5.92 27.18 -14.16
N ARG A 45 -6.74 27.93 -13.43
CA ARG A 45 -6.81 27.90 -11.96
C ARG A 45 -8.09 27.23 -11.45
N GLN A 46 -8.93 26.72 -12.35
CA GLN A 46 -10.18 26.07 -11.97
C GLN A 46 -9.92 24.71 -11.35
N THR A 47 -10.68 24.38 -10.32
CA THR A 47 -10.68 23.05 -9.69
C THR A 47 -12.05 22.38 -9.88
N LYS A 48 -12.07 21.07 -10.12
CA LYS A 48 -13.31 20.28 -10.19
C LYS A 48 -13.17 19.02 -9.35
N ARG A 49 -14.15 18.77 -8.48
CA ARG A 49 -14.19 17.54 -7.67
C ARG A 49 -14.68 16.36 -8.50
N MET A 50 -13.85 15.33 -8.59
CA MET A 50 -14.13 14.08 -9.28
C MET A 50 -14.56 12.98 -8.32
N SER A 51 -14.04 12.98 -7.09
CA SER A 51 -14.48 12.11 -6.00
C SER A 51 -14.36 12.79 -4.63
N GLN A 52 -15.16 12.31 -3.66
CA GLN A 52 -15.08 12.70 -2.26
C GLN A 52 -14.05 11.83 -1.53
N ALA A 53 -13.37 12.39 -0.54
CA ALA A 53 -12.55 11.64 0.41
C ALA A 53 -13.34 11.43 1.71
N PRO A 54 -13.60 10.20 2.17
CA PRO A 54 -13.86 9.96 3.58
C PRO A 54 -12.53 10.07 4.35
N ASP A 55 -12.25 11.24 4.91
CA ASP A 55 -10.95 11.64 5.48
C ASP A 55 -10.65 11.04 6.88
N ILE A 56 -11.32 9.96 7.28
CA ILE A 56 -11.10 9.34 8.60
C ILE A 56 -10.54 7.95 8.36
N ARG A 57 -9.26 7.74 8.62
CA ARG A 57 -8.67 6.41 8.68
C ARG A 57 -9.41 5.62 9.77
N ARG A 58 -9.99 4.49 9.38
CA ARG A 58 -10.75 3.61 10.26
C ARG A 58 -10.02 2.27 10.39
N GLN A 59 -10.22 1.60 11.52
CA GLN A 59 -9.87 0.19 11.69
C GLN A 59 -11.07 -0.69 11.33
N PRO A 60 -10.88 -1.93 10.85
CA PRO A 60 -12.00 -2.85 10.63
C PRO A 60 -12.80 -3.05 11.91
N THR A 61 -14.10 -3.26 11.80
CA THR A 61 -14.94 -3.61 12.96
C THR A 61 -14.58 -4.99 13.51
N GLU A 62 -14.99 -5.31 14.74
CA GLU A 62 -14.71 -6.64 15.31
C GLU A 62 -15.29 -7.79 14.46
N GLU A 63 -16.44 -7.58 13.82
CA GLU A 63 -17.03 -8.58 12.93
C GLU A 63 -16.21 -8.74 11.64
N GLU A 64 -15.75 -7.64 11.03
CA GLU A 64 -14.86 -7.68 9.86
C GLU A 64 -13.53 -8.35 10.21
N LYS A 65 -12.95 -8.04 11.37
CA LYS A 65 -11.74 -8.68 11.88
C LYS A 65 -11.90 -10.19 12.01
N ARG A 66 -13.03 -10.64 12.55
CA ARG A 66 -13.37 -12.06 12.69
C ARG A 66 -13.45 -12.74 11.33
N GLN A 67 -14.18 -12.15 10.38
CA GLN A 67 -14.32 -12.68 9.02
C GLN A 67 -12.98 -12.77 8.28
N ILE A 68 -12.13 -11.74 8.38
CA ILE A 68 -10.79 -11.72 7.77
C ILE A 68 -9.92 -12.84 8.39
N LEU A 69 -9.91 -12.98 9.71
CA LEU A 69 -9.14 -14.02 10.38
C LEU A 69 -9.63 -15.43 10.05
N GLU A 70 -10.94 -15.65 9.95
CA GLU A 70 -11.52 -16.92 9.54
C GLU A 70 -11.16 -17.25 8.09
N GLY A 71 -11.30 -16.29 7.17
CA GLY A 71 -10.93 -16.46 5.76
C GLY A 71 -9.45 -16.74 5.54
N GLN A 72 -8.58 -16.13 6.35
CA GLN A 72 -7.13 -16.39 6.33
C GLN A 72 -6.70 -17.55 7.24
N GLN A 73 -7.64 -18.29 7.83
CA GLN A 73 -7.37 -19.42 8.72
C GLN A 73 -6.40 -19.08 9.87
N LYS A 74 -6.44 -17.84 10.38
CA LYS A 74 -5.53 -17.31 11.41
C LYS A 74 -4.04 -17.32 11.02
N HIS A 75 -3.74 -17.24 9.73
CA HIS A 75 -2.39 -17.05 9.20
C HIS A 75 -2.17 -15.62 8.70
N CYS A 76 -0.94 -15.15 8.77
CA CYS A 76 -0.53 -13.92 8.12
C CYS A 76 -0.73 -14.06 6.60
N LEU A 77 -1.35 -13.08 5.94
CA LEU A 77 -1.54 -13.14 4.48
C LEU A 77 -0.21 -13.27 3.73
N TYR A 78 0.82 -12.55 4.17
CA TYR A 78 2.07 -12.43 3.42
C TYR A 78 3.06 -13.58 3.62
N CYS A 79 3.25 -14.06 4.85
CA CYS A 79 4.23 -15.11 5.15
C CYS A 79 3.59 -16.44 5.55
N GLU A 80 2.26 -16.50 5.60
CA GLU A 80 1.48 -17.70 5.90
C GLU A 80 1.76 -18.35 7.27
N ARG A 81 2.57 -17.72 8.12
CA ARG A 81 2.82 -18.17 9.49
C ARG A 81 1.60 -17.91 10.37
N THR A 82 1.30 -18.85 11.27
CA THR A 82 0.16 -18.77 12.20
C THR A 82 0.37 -17.65 13.21
N PHE A 83 -0.67 -16.85 13.46
CA PHE A 83 -0.60 -15.85 14.53
C PHE A 83 -0.44 -16.50 15.90
N GLY A 84 0.32 -15.86 16.80
CA GLY A 84 0.67 -16.41 18.11
C GLY A 84 1.79 -17.46 18.07
N SER A 85 2.37 -17.76 16.90
CA SER A 85 3.61 -18.55 16.83
C SER A 85 4.83 -17.68 17.15
N ALA A 86 5.91 -18.33 17.59
CA ALA A 86 7.17 -17.68 17.87
C ALA A 86 8.14 -17.82 16.68
N VAL A 87 8.85 -16.73 16.38
CA VAL A 87 9.91 -16.69 15.36
C VAL A 87 11.16 -16.08 15.98
N ILE A 88 12.34 -16.51 15.55
CA ILE A 88 13.60 -15.88 15.97
C ILE A 88 13.93 -14.78 14.97
N ARG A 89 14.10 -13.55 15.45
CA ARG A 89 14.49 -12.40 14.63
C ARG A 89 15.53 -11.59 15.38
N LYS A 90 16.64 -11.25 14.73
CA LYS A 90 17.74 -10.51 15.38
C LYS A 90 18.27 -11.22 16.64
N GLY A 91 18.32 -12.56 16.62
CA GLY A 91 18.67 -13.38 17.78
C GLY A 91 17.65 -13.36 18.94
N LYS A 92 16.46 -12.77 18.76
CA LYS A 92 15.44 -12.65 19.81
C LYS A 92 14.15 -13.37 19.42
N LEU A 93 13.59 -14.10 20.39
CA LEU A 93 12.27 -14.72 20.26
C LEU A 93 11.19 -13.63 20.15
N THR A 94 10.44 -13.65 19.04
CA THR A 94 9.39 -12.69 18.74
C THR A 94 8.09 -13.43 18.46
N TRP A 95 7.03 -13.11 19.19
CA TRP A 95 5.69 -13.67 18.95
C TRP A 95 4.98 -12.91 17.83
N LEU A 96 4.41 -13.62 16.86
CA LEU A 96 3.66 -13.03 15.76
C LEU A 96 2.30 -12.52 16.25
N ARG A 97 2.07 -11.22 16.12
CA ARG A 97 0.83 -10.52 16.49
C ARG A 97 0.07 -10.16 15.24
N VAL A 98 -1.26 -10.14 15.34
CA VAL A 98 -2.13 -9.66 14.26
C VAL A 98 -1.99 -8.14 14.15
N THR A 99 -1.83 -7.66 12.93
CA THR A 99 -1.94 -6.26 12.52
C THR A 99 -2.92 -6.16 11.36
N TRP A 100 -3.75 -5.12 11.35
CA TRP A 100 -4.74 -4.88 10.31
C TRP A 100 -4.15 -3.96 9.25
N ASP A 101 -3.67 -4.58 8.18
CA ASP A 101 -2.97 -3.90 7.11
C ASP A 101 -3.93 -3.61 5.93
N HIS A 102 -3.63 -2.57 5.17
CA HIS A 102 -4.34 -2.29 3.93
C HIS A 102 -3.57 -2.90 2.74
N LEU A 103 -4.25 -3.67 1.88
CA LEU A 103 -3.69 -4.12 0.61
C LEU A 103 -3.19 -2.93 -0.21
N VAL A 104 -4.09 -1.98 -0.48
CA VAL A 104 -3.73 -0.66 -1.01
C VAL A 104 -3.56 0.31 0.15
N PRO A 105 -2.36 0.82 0.43
CA PRO A 105 -2.11 1.65 1.60
C PRO A 105 -3.04 2.86 1.65
N PHE A 106 -3.51 3.19 2.84
CA PHE A 106 -4.45 4.30 3.06
C PHE A 106 -3.95 5.64 2.48
N SER A 107 -2.65 5.88 2.50
CA SER A 107 -2.02 7.08 1.91
C SER A 107 -2.29 7.26 0.41
N TYR A 108 -2.59 6.18 -0.32
CA TYR A 108 -2.89 6.24 -1.76
C TYR A 108 -4.39 6.19 -2.02
N GLY A 109 -5.08 5.21 -1.43
CA GLY A 109 -6.46 4.91 -1.79
C GLY A 109 -7.51 5.52 -0.87
N GLN A 110 -7.12 5.95 0.35
CA GLN A 110 -8.04 6.36 1.43
C GLN A 110 -9.22 5.38 1.63
N ASN A 111 -9.00 4.11 1.31
CA ASN A 111 -10.03 3.09 1.22
C ASN A 111 -10.07 2.29 2.51
N ASN A 112 -11.03 2.62 3.39
CA ASN A 112 -11.30 1.88 4.63
C ASN A 112 -12.34 0.76 4.46
N ASN A 113 -12.68 0.36 3.23
CA ASN A 113 -13.57 -0.77 3.04
C ASN A 113 -12.90 -2.04 3.60
N ALA A 114 -13.67 -2.89 4.28
CA ALA A 114 -13.20 -4.15 4.85
C ALA A 114 -12.46 -5.03 3.83
N ILE A 115 -12.86 -4.99 2.55
CA ILE A 115 -12.21 -5.76 1.47
C ILE A 115 -10.75 -5.35 1.22
N ASN A 116 -10.36 -4.14 1.64
CA ASN A 116 -8.99 -3.66 1.51
C ASN A 116 -8.15 -4.02 2.74
N PHE A 117 -8.74 -4.60 3.78
CA PHE A 117 -8.03 -5.02 4.99
C PHE A 117 -7.64 -6.49 4.95
N VAL A 118 -6.47 -6.77 5.50
CA VAL A 118 -5.93 -8.11 5.66
C VAL A 118 -5.31 -8.27 7.04
N ALA A 119 -5.29 -9.50 7.54
CA ALA A 119 -4.54 -9.83 8.74
C ALA A 119 -3.07 -10.10 8.34
N ALA A 120 -2.16 -9.26 8.80
CA ALA A 120 -0.72 -9.41 8.58
C ALA A 120 0.02 -9.49 9.92
N CYS A 121 1.18 -10.12 9.97
CA CYS A 121 2.03 -10.03 11.16
C CYS A 121 2.77 -8.69 11.20
N GLN A 122 3.21 -8.27 12.39
CA GLN A 122 3.93 -6.99 12.56
C GLN A 122 5.22 -6.88 11.74
N ILE A 123 5.82 -8.02 11.38
CA ILE A 123 7.06 -8.06 10.60
C ILE A 123 6.74 -7.77 9.14
N CYS A 124 5.83 -8.54 8.53
CA CYS A 124 5.42 -8.37 7.15
C CYS A 124 4.78 -7.01 6.89
N ASN A 125 3.92 -6.53 7.80
CA ASN A 125 3.35 -5.19 7.72
C ASN A 125 4.44 -4.10 7.74
N GLY A 126 5.49 -4.30 8.55
CA GLY A 126 6.64 -3.40 8.57
C GLY A 126 7.46 -3.41 7.27
N ILE A 127 7.65 -4.58 6.65
CA ILE A 127 8.37 -4.72 5.37
C ILE A 127 7.54 -4.12 4.22
N LYS A 128 6.23 -4.41 4.18
CA LYS A 128 5.32 -3.86 3.17
C LYS A 128 5.27 -2.33 3.24
N GLY A 129 5.10 -1.77 4.45
CA GLY A 129 4.98 -0.33 4.65
C GLY A 129 3.94 0.31 3.72
N SER A 130 4.37 1.27 2.90
CA SER A 130 3.54 1.96 1.91
C SER A 130 3.72 1.41 0.48
N LEU A 131 4.37 0.27 0.30
CA LEU A 131 4.51 -0.36 -1.02
C LEU A 131 3.16 -0.87 -1.53
N MET A 132 2.98 -0.77 -2.84
CA MET A 132 1.86 -1.32 -3.59
C MET A 132 2.36 -2.44 -4.49
N PHE A 133 1.58 -3.50 -4.59
CA PHE A 133 1.87 -4.67 -5.41
C PHE A 133 0.69 -4.90 -6.35
N ALA A 134 0.95 -5.44 -7.54
CA ALA A 134 -0.08 -5.74 -8.52
C ALA A 134 -0.92 -6.95 -8.07
N THR A 135 -0.29 -7.93 -7.41
CA THR A 135 -0.97 -9.12 -6.88
C THR A 135 -0.52 -9.46 -5.46
N ILE A 136 -1.28 -10.35 -4.80
CA ILE A 136 -0.94 -10.82 -3.45
C ILE A 136 0.33 -11.67 -3.52
N GLU A 137 0.47 -12.50 -4.54
CA GLU A 137 1.61 -13.40 -4.76
C GLU A 137 2.91 -12.62 -4.95
N GLU A 138 2.85 -11.47 -5.64
CA GLU A 138 3.98 -10.55 -5.76
C GLU A 138 4.37 -9.99 -4.38
N ALA A 139 3.38 -9.54 -3.60
CA ALA A 139 3.62 -9.04 -2.25
C ALA A 139 4.23 -10.12 -1.34
N GLN A 140 3.71 -11.35 -1.39
CA GLN A 140 4.23 -12.49 -0.64
C GLN A 140 5.70 -12.76 -1.00
N THR A 141 6.00 -12.87 -2.30
CA THR A 141 7.36 -13.14 -2.80
C THR A 141 8.36 -12.07 -2.33
N TYR A 142 7.98 -10.79 -2.49
CA TYR A 142 8.83 -9.67 -2.08
C TYR A 142 9.05 -9.62 -0.56
N ILE A 143 7.98 -9.79 0.22
CA ILE A 143 8.05 -9.68 1.68
C ILE A 143 8.83 -10.86 2.29
N VAL A 144 8.60 -12.08 1.80
CA VAL A 144 9.29 -13.28 2.30
C VAL A 144 10.79 -13.20 1.98
N SER A 145 11.15 -12.87 0.73
CA SER A 145 12.57 -12.74 0.36
C SER A 145 13.31 -11.70 1.20
N LEU A 146 12.71 -10.54 1.47
CA LEU A 146 13.30 -9.56 2.38
C LEU A 146 13.36 -10.04 3.82
N SER A 147 12.37 -10.79 4.29
CA SER A 147 12.41 -11.36 5.64
C SER A 147 13.60 -12.31 5.82
N GLU A 148 13.87 -13.17 4.83
CA GLU A 148 14.99 -14.12 4.84
C GLU A 148 16.35 -13.41 4.74
N VAL A 149 16.45 -12.36 3.92
CA VAL A 149 17.67 -11.53 3.84
C VAL A 149 17.95 -10.83 5.18
N LEU A 150 16.91 -10.31 5.84
CA LEU A 150 17.05 -9.70 7.16
C LEU A 150 17.38 -10.72 8.26
N GLU A 151 17.00 -11.98 8.10
CA GLU A 151 17.41 -13.06 9.00
C GLU A 151 18.89 -13.47 8.79
N SER A 152 19.36 -13.53 7.54
CA SER A 152 20.72 -13.99 7.20
C SER A 152 21.81 -12.95 7.46
N THR A 153 21.56 -11.67 7.16
CA THR A 153 22.55 -10.58 7.31
C THR A 153 22.88 -10.23 8.76
N GLU A 154 22.12 -10.74 9.72
CA GLU A 154 22.26 -10.42 11.14
C GLU A 154 22.97 -11.54 11.94
N THR A 155 23.44 -12.59 11.27
CA THR A 155 24.16 -13.73 11.87
C THR A 155 25.68 -13.56 11.80
N THR A 156 26.21 -12.42 12.25
CA THR A 156 27.68 -12.29 12.43
C THR A 156 28.04 -12.70 13.86
N PRO A 157 29.01 -13.61 14.09
CA PRO A 157 29.39 -13.99 15.44
C PRO A 157 30.06 -12.81 16.14
N SER A 158 29.58 -12.49 17.34
CA SER A 158 30.33 -11.71 18.30
C SER A 158 31.65 -12.44 18.59
N GLY A 159 32.72 -11.97 17.96
CA GLY A 159 34.08 -12.40 18.26
C GLY A 159 34.45 -11.94 19.65
N ASP A 160 34.34 -12.86 20.61
CA ASP A 160 35.06 -12.81 21.86
C ASP A 160 36.54 -13.03 21.51
N VAL A 161 37.36 -12.00 21.64
CA VAL A 161 38.82 -12.16 21.73
C VAL A 161 39.20 -11.66 23.11
N THR A 162 39.29 -12.61 24.02
CA THR A 162 40.00 -12.47 25.28
C THR A 162 41.43 -12.95 25.04
N GLU A 163 42.40 -12.06 25.23
CA GLU A 163 43.76 -12.37 25.72
C GLU A 163 44.24 -11.19 26.58
#